data_AF-A0A2N2JBC8-F1
#
_entry.id   AF-A0A2N2JBC8-F1
#
_cell.length_a   1.000
_cell.length_b   1.000
_cell.length_c   1.000
_cell.angle_alpha   90.00
_cell.angle_beta   90.00
_cell.angle_gamma   90.00
#
_symmetry.space_group_name_H-M   'P 1'
#
loop_
_entity.id
_entity.type
_entity.pdbx_description
1 polymer ?
#
loop_
_entity_poly.entity_id
_entity_poly.type
_entity_poly.pdbx_seq_one_letter_code
_entity_poly.pdbx_strand_id
1 'polypeptide(L)' 'MLLQPKSFVEPDTFFCRAYGKRFSIHECMSRFVDANALAQKDKPCHKCVQGQDNRVDYAKS' A
#
# COMPACT_ATOMS: atom_id res chain seq x y z
N MET A 1 28.07 -11.74 21.11
CA MET A 1 26.85 -12.26 20.45
C MET A 1 26.55 -11.37 19.26
N LEU A 2 26.69 -11.90 18.04
CA LEU A 2 26.34 -11.17 16.83
C LEU A 2 24.80 -11.12 16.76
N LEU A 3 24.23 -9.93 16.89
CA LEU A 3 22.80 -9.68 16.73
C LEU A 3 22.44 -10.03 15.28
N GLN A 4 21.76 -11.16 15.08
CA GLN A 4 21.17 -11.47 13.78
C GLN A 4 20.22 -10.33 13.42
N PRO A 5 20.37 -9.68 12.24
CA PRO A 5 19.43 -8.67 11.82
C PRO A 5 18.05 -9.34 11.73
N LYS A 6 17.07 -8.76 12.44
CA LYS A 6 15.66 -9.17 12.35
C LYS A 6 15.33 -9.32 10.87
N SER A 7 14.93 -10.54 10.50
CA SER A 7 14.29 -10.91 9.24
C SER A 7 13.80 -9.68 8.45
N PHE A 8 14.45 -9.39 7.33
CA PHE A 8 14.01 -8.34 6.42
C PHE A 8 12.74 -8.86 5.74
N VAL A 9 11.59 -8.70 6.41
CA VAL A 9 10.29 -9.06 5.83
C VAL A 9 10.13 -8.17 4.61
N GLU A 10 10.15 -8.77 3.42
CA GLU A 10 9.87 -8.02 2.20
C GLU A 10 8.51 -7.35 2.34
N PRO A 11 8.42 -6.03 2.07
CA PRO A 11 7.16 -5.33 2.22
C PRO A 11 6.15 -5.92 1.23
N ASP A 12 4.96 -6.27 1.70
CA ASP A 12 3.91 -6.78 0.84
C ASP A 12 3.69 -5.82 -0.34
N THR A 13 3.81 -6.33 -1.56
CA THR A 13 3.65 -5.55 -2.79
C THR A 13 2.51 -6.09 -3.63
N PHE A 14 1.87 -5.21 -4.39
CA PHE A 14 0.82 -5.58 -5.33
C PHE A 14 0.99 -4.83 -6.66
N PHE A 15 0.44 -5.38 -7.74
CA PHE A 15 0.51 -4.76 -9.05
C PHE A 15 -0.77 -3.99 -9.36
N CYS A 16 -0.64 -2.68 -9.55
CA CYS A 16 -1.78 -1.88 -9.96
C CYS A 16 -1.86 -1.74 -11.48
N ARG A 17 -2.87 -2.39 -12.08
CA ARG A 17 -3.12 -2.32 -13.52
C ARG A 17 -3.41 -0.91 -14.03
N ALA A 18 -4.11 -0.07 -13.27
CA ALA A 18 -4.45 1.29 -13.68
C ALA A 18 -3.23 2.22 -13.88
N TYR A 19 -2.11 1.92 -13.20
CA TYR A 19 -0.85 2.69 -13.28
C TYR A 19 0.28 1.90 -13.92
N GLY A 20 0.05 0.63 -14.30
CA GLY A 20 1.07 -0.25 -14.86
C GLY A 20 2.28 -0.44 -13.94
N LYS A 21 2.13 -0.32 -12.61
CA LYS A 21 3.24 -0.28 -11.66
C LYS A 21 2.96 -1.12 -10.41
N ARG A 22 4.02 -1.71 -9.84
CA ARG A 22 3.99 -2.34 -8.50
C ARG A 22 4.12 -1.29 -7.39
N PHE A 23 3.30 -1.40 -6.37
CA PHE A 23 3.32 -0.57 -5.17
C PHE A 23 3.47 -1.45 -3.93
N SER A 24 4.12 -0.93 -2.89
CA SER A 24 4.00 -1.54 -1.57
C SER A 24 2.64 -1.21 -0.95
N ILE A 25 2.10 -2.14 -0.16
CA ILE A 25 0.85 -1.92 0.57
C ILE A 25 1.00 -0.71 1.50
N HIS A 26 2.12 -0.58 2.20
CA HIS A 26 2.39 0.54 3.09
C HIS A 26 2.37 1.90 2.37
N GLU A 27 3.06 2.01 1.23
CA GLU A 27 3.05 3.24 0.42
C GLU A 27 1.65 3.55 -0.12
N CYS A 28 0.89 2.52 -0.49
CA CYS A 28 -0.50 2.65 -0.91
C CYS A 28 -1.35 3.28 0.20
N MET A 29 -1.27 2.75 1.43
CA MET A 29 -2.07 3.24 2.56
C MET A 29 -1.68 4.66 2.96
N SER A 30 -0.39 4.98 3.03
CA SER A 30 0.06 6.34 3.30
C SER A 30 -0.49 7.33 2.27
N ARG A 31 -0.34 7.01 0.97
CA ARG A 31 -0.87 7.84 -0.11
C ARG A 31 -2.40 7.90 -0.10
N PHE A 32 -3.10 6.89 0.42
CA PHE A 32 -4.55 6.90 0.55
C PHE A 32 -5.02 7.88 1.63
N VAL A 33 -4.34 7.90 2.78
CA VAL A 33 -4.64 8.85 3.86
C VAL A 33 -4.41 10.28 3.39
N ASP A 34 -3.26 10.54 2.76
CA ASP A 34 -2.95 11.86 2.20
C ASP A 34 -3.94 12.28 1.11
N ALA A 35 -4.30 11.34 0.23
CA ALA A 35 -5.30 11.55 -0.82
C ALA A 35 -6.66 11.96 -0.25
N ASN A 36 -7.12 11.31 0.82
CA ASN A 36 -8.37 11.66 1.46
C ASN A 36 -8.30 13.04 2.12
N ALA A 37 -7.19 13.35 2.81
CA ALA A 37 -6.99 14.65 3.45
C ALA A 37 -6.99 15.80 2.42
N LEU A 38 -6.46 15.56 1.21
CA LEU A 38 -6.37 16.55 0.14
C LEU A 38 -7.50 16.44 -0.92
N ALA A 39 -8.50 15.58 -0.70
CA ALA A 39 -9.58 15.26 -1.64
C ALA A 39 -9.11 14.80 -3.05
N GLN A 40 -7.91 14.21 -3.15
CA GLN A 40 -7.27 13.76 -4.39
C GLN A 40 -7.58 12.28 -4.69
N LYS A 41 -8.71 12.02 -5.35
CA LYS A 41 -9.15 10.64 -5.68
C LYS A 41 -8.39 9.99 -6.85
N ASP A 42 -7.41 10.68 -7.42
CA ASP A 42 -6.54 10.25 -8.51
C ASP A 42 -5.31 9.46 -8.05
N LYS A 43 -5.21 9.08 -6.78
CA LYS A 43 -4.05 8.32 -6.26
C LYS A 43 -4.22 6.81 -6.43
N PRO A 44 -3.11 6.06 -6.59
CA PRO A 44 -3.13 4.63 -6.90
C PRO A 44 -3.99 3.83 -5.93
N CYS A 45 -3.83 4.00 -4.62
CA CYS A 45 -4.63 3.23 -3.66
C CYS A 45 -6.15 3.46 -3.74
N HIS A 46 -6.57 4.61 -4.27
CA HIS A 46 -7.97 4.94 -4.48
C HIS A 46 -8.51 4.38 -5.82
N LYS A 47 -7.67 4.27 -6.85
CA LYS A 47 -8.06 3.79 -8.19
C LYS A 47 -7.75 2.32 -8.48
N CYS A 48 -6.86 1.69 -7.72
CA CYS A 48 -6.49 0.30 -7.90
C CYS A 48 -7.51 -0.62 -7.20
N VAL A 49 -8.07 -1.60 -7.92
CA VAL A 49 -9.00 -2.60 -7.34
C VAL A 49 -8.33 -3.36 -6.19
N GLN A 50 -7.11 -3.88 -6.41
CA GLN A 50 -6.32 -4.48 -5.32
C GLN A 50 -6.01 -3.50 -4.17
N GLY A 51 -5.94 -2.20 -4.45
CA GLY A 51 -5.77 -1.19 -3.40
C GLY A 51 -7.02 -1.04 -2.52
N GLN A 52 -8.22 -1.36 -3.04
CA GLN A 52 -9.43 -1.45 -2.23
C GLN A 52 -9.42 -2.68 -1.33
N ASP A 53 -9.09 -3.85 -1.87
CA ASP A 53 -9.00 -5.09 -1.09
C ASP A 53 -7.95 -4.95 0.03
N ASN A 54 -6.77 -4.43 -0.31
CA ASN A 54 -5.71 -4.18 0.66
C ASN A 54 -6.13 -3.19 1.75
N ARG A 55 -6.96 -2.17 1.45
CA ARG A 55 -7.48 -1.24 2.46
C ARG A 55 -8.43 -1.94 3.43
N VAL A 56 -9.30 -2.79 2.90
CA VAL A 56 -10.27 -3.55 3.70
C VAL A 56 -9.54 -4.53 4.62
N ASP A 57 -8.51 -5.20 4.12
CA ASP A 57 -7.74 -6.14 4.94
C ASP A 57 -6.82 -5.44 5.94
N TYR A 58 -6.20 -4.32 5.56
CA TYR A 58 -5.39 -3.50 6.47
C TYR A 58 -6.23 -2.93 7.63
N ALA A 59 -7.51 -2.61 7.39
CA ALA A 59 -8.41 -2.11 8.44
C ALA A 59 -8.90 -3.21 9.42
N LYS A 60 -8.73 -4.49 9.10
CA LYS A 60 -9.06 -5.62 9.99
C LYS A 60 -7.90 -6.05 10.88
N SER A 61 -6.68 -5.68 10.50
CA SER A 61 -5.44 -5.95 11.25
C SER A 61 -5.23 -4.96 12.38
#